data_AF-A0A498G060-F1
#
_entry.id   AF-A0A498G060-F1
#
_cell.length_a   1.000
_cell.length_b   1.000
_cell.length_c   1.000
_cell.angle_alpha   90.00
_cell.angle_beta   90.00
_cell.angle_gamma   90.00
#
_symmetry.space_group_name_H-M   'P 1'
#
loop_
_entity.id
_entity.type
_entity.pdbx_description
1 polymer ?
#
loop_
_entity_poly.entity_id
_entity_poly.type
_entity_poly.pdbx_seq_one_letter_code
_entity_poly.pdbx_strand_id
1 'polypeptide(L)'
;HGTHVSGTVVGGNNGAWGSREAAWTGVAPEATFYHGAVLNCDSDGCQMTFEQFTSGMQWAWDQTATGDVISASFGCTGGPFAKSCYNDDTIEHVRNARISGTLVVGATGNSGAGSSGSPGNVYETLSVGSVATTNDEVYDSSSGQKIVTDNAWGG
;
A
#
# COMPACT_ATOMS: atom_id res chain seq x y z
N HIS A 1 -7.52 10.19 -5.15
CA HIS A 1 -6.78 9.18 -4.35
C HIS A 1 -5.27 9.31 -4.51
N GLY A 2 -4.71 8.99 -5.69
CA GLY A 2 -3.25 9.00 -5.92
C GLY A 2 -2.53 10.28 -5.51
N THR A 3 -3.02 11.45 -5.93
CA THR A 3 -2.46 12.76 -5.54
C THR A 3 -2.40 12.97 -4.02
N HIS A 4 -3.41 12.51 -3.29
CA HIS A 4 -3.43 12.64 -1.82
C HIS A 4 -2.36 11.77 -1.18
N VAL A 5 -2.27 10.50 -1.59
CA VAL A 5 -1.23 9.56 -1.13
C VAL A 5 0.17 10.10 -1.44
N SER A 6 0.40 10.55 -2.68
CA SER A 6 1.67 11.17 -3.08
C SER A 6 2.01 12.38 -2.21
N GLY A 7 1.03 13.25 -1.94
CA GLY A 7 1.22 14.44 -1.11
C GLY A 7 1.58 14.11 0.35
N THR A 8 1.02 13.05 0.91
CA THR A 8 1.41 12.58 2.26
C THR A 8 2.88 12.16 2.32
N VAL A 9 3.43 11.59 1.25
CA VAL A 9 4.84 11.17 1.21
C VAL A 9 5.76 12.33 0.82
N VAL A 10 5.52 12.95 -0.34
CA VAL A 10 6.44 13.90 -0.98
C VAL A 10 5.82 15.28 -1.24
N GLY A 11 4.73 15.63 -0.55
CA GLY A 11 4.19 16.99 -0.57
C GLY A 11 5.28 18.00 -0.20
N GLY A 12 5.42 19.07 -0.98
CA GLY A 12 6.56 19.99 -0.87
C GLY A 12 6.70 20.65 0.50
N ASN A 13 7.82 21.34 0.71
CA ASN A 13 8.06 22.14 1.90
C ASN A 13 7.17 23.39 1.88
N ASN A 14 6.03 23.32 2.57
CA ASN A 14 4.97 24.31 2.45
C ASN A 14 5.09 25.46 3.46
N GLY A 15 6.08 25.45 4.36
CA GLY A 15 6.28 26.53 5.32
C GLY A 15 7.29 26.22 6.41
N ALA A 16 7.55 27.21 7.26
CA ALA A 16 8.41 27.02 8.43
C ALA A 16 7.78 26.01 9.40
N TRP A 17 8.60 25.18 10.05
CA TRP A 17 8.14 24.20 11.03
C TRP A 17 7.23 24.86 12.09
N GLY A 18 6.06 24.26 12.33
CA GLY A 18 5.03 24.80 13.23
C GLY A 18 4.04 25.79 12.59
N SER A 19 4.20 26.14 11.30
CA SER A 19 3.17 26.90 10.58
C SER A 19 1.98 26.02 10.17
N ARG A 20 0.84 26.67 9.86
CA ARG A 20 -0.34 25.98 9.34
C ARG A 20 -0.06 25.29 8.00
N GLU A 21 0.80 25.89 7.20
CA GLU A 21 1.17 25.41 5.88
C GLU A 21 2.12 24.21 5.99
N ALA A 22 3.00 24.19 7.00
CA ALA A 22 3.87 23.05 7.28
C ALA A 22 3.09 21.75 7.59
N ALA A 23 1.84 21.85 8.05
CA ALA A 23 0.95 20.70 8.25
C ALA A 23 0.65 19.91 6.96
N TRP A 24 0.90 20.49 5.79
CA TRP A 24 0.73 19.83 4.48
C TRP A 24 2.06 19.38 3.86
N THR A 25 3.16 19.47 4.60
CA THR A 25 4.46 18.97 4.14
C THR A 25 4.46 17.44 4.21
N GLY A 26 4.92 16.79 3.14
CA GLY A 26 5.07 15.34 3.10
C GLY A 26 6.10 14.86 4.11
N VAL A 27 6.06 13.57 4.43
CA VAL A 27 7.01 12.95 5.38
C VAL A 27 8.46 13.00 4.85
N ALA A 28 8.65 12.88 3.54
CA ALA A 28 9.94 12.89 2.86
C ALA A 28 9.89 13.83 1.63
N PRO A 29 9.79 15.16 1.83
CA PRO A 29 9.48 16.12 0.77
C PRO A 29 10.59 16.25 -0.30
N GLU A 30 11.80 15.77 -0.01
CA GLU A 30 12.95 15.81 -0.92
C GLU A 30 13.24 14.45 -1.58
N ALA A 31 12.44 13.42 -1.30
CA ALA A 31 12.64 12.11 -1.91
C ALA A 31 12.37 12.15 -3.43
N THR A 32 13.15 11.37 -4.19
CA THR A 32 12.84 11.14 -5.61
C THR A 32 11.56 10.32 -5.70
N PHE A 33 10.58 10.80 -6.46
CA PHE A 33 9.25 10.21 -6.51
C PHE A 33 8.86 9.74 -7.91
N TYR A 34 8.38 8.51 -7.99
CA TYR A 34 7.81 7.91 -9.19
C TYR A 34 6.33 7.60 -8.93
N HIS A 35 5.45 7.97 -9.87
CA HIS A 35 4.02 7.72 -9.74
C HIS A 35 3.54 6.65 -10.73
N GLY A 36 3.28 5.44 -10.24
CA GLY A 36 2.66 4.37 -11.00
C GLY A 36 1.13 4.48 -10.94
N ALA A 37 0.50 4.98 -12.00
CA ALA A 37 -0.95 5.08 -12.08
C ALA A 37 -1.59 3.73 -12.45
N VAL A 38 -2.03 2.98 -11.44
CA VAL A 38 -2.61 1.62 -11.59
C VAL A 38 -4.11 1.55 -11.30
N LEU A 39 -4.67 2.61 -10.72
CA LEU A 39 -6.09 2.72 -10.38
C LEU A 39 -6.79 3.62 -11.39
N ASN A 40 -7.96 3.17 -11.87
CA ASN A 40 -8.92 4.02 -12.54
C ASN A 40 -9.99 4.44 -11.53
N CYS A 41 -10.20 5.75 -11.39
CA CYS A 41 -11.17 6.30 -10.45
C CYS A 41 -12.24 7.11 -11.18
N ASP A 42 -13.49 6.93 -10.76
CA ASP A 42 -14.65 7.68 -11.22
C ASP A 42 -15.50 8.14 -10.01
N SER A 43 -16.77 8.49 -10.24
CA SER A 43 -17.69 8.90 -9.16
C SER A 43 -18.03 7.79 -8.17
N ASP A 44 -17.85 6.52 -8.57
CA ASP A 44 -18.32 5.35 -7.84
C ASP A 44 -17.18 4.66 -7.07
N GLY A 45 -15.93 5.04 -7.35
CA GLY A 45 -14.77 4.65 -6.57
C GLY A 45 -13.50 4.54 -7.42
N CYS A 46 -12.48 3.88 -6.86
CA CYS A 46 -11.26 3.53 -7.56
C CYS A 46 -11.18 2.02 -7.71
N GLN A 47 -10.94 1.54 -8.92
CA GLN A 47 -10.81 0.12 -9.23
C GLN A 47 -9.52 -0.16 -10.00
N MET A 48 -9.03 -1.38 -9.90
CA MET A 48 -7.95 -1.93 -10.71
C MET A 48 -8.31 -3.36 -11.11
N THR A 49 -7.89 -3.76 -12.32
CA THR A 49 -7.87 -5.18 -12.69
C THR A 49 -6.64 -5.86 -12.10
N PHE A 50 -6.65 -7.19 -12.13
CA PHE A 50 -5.49 -7.97 -11.71
C PHE A 50 -4.26 -7.70 -12.60
N GLU A 51 -4.45 -7.51 -13.91
CA GLU A 51 -3.37 -7.18 -14.85
C GLU A 51 -2.79 -5.79 -14.60
N GLN A 52 -3.61 -4.80 -14.24
CA GLN A 52 -3.13 -3.46 -13.87
C GLN A 52 -2.29 -3.53 -12.58
N PHE A 53 -2.70 -4.37 -11.63
CA PHE A 53 -1.96 -4.62 -10.41
C PHE A 53 -0.58 -5.23 -10.70
N THR A 54 -0.51 -6.37 -11.40
CA THR A 54 0.76 -7.06 -11.67
C THR A 54 1.68 -6.25 -12.56
N SER A 55 1.14 -5.60 -13.60
CA SER A 55 1.93 -4.71 -14.49
C SER A 55 2.47 -3.50 -13.73
N GLY A 56 1.69 -2.95 -12.79
CA GLY A 56 2.11 -1.84 -11.95
C GLY A 56 3.21 -2.22 -10.97
N MET A 57 3.09 -3.39 -10.34
CA MET A 57 4.12 -3.92 -9.45
C MET A 57 5.41 -4.25 -10.21
N GLN A 58 5.30 -4.86 -11.40
CA GLN A 58 6.45 -5.09 -12.27
C GLN A 58 7.09 -3.77 -12.72
N TRP A 59 6.30 -2.80 -13.18
CA TRP A 59 6.82 -1.49 -13.58
C TRP A 59 7.54 -0.80 -12.42
N ALA A 60 6.95 -0.84 -11.21
CA ALA A 60 7.56 -0.28 -10.02
C ALA A 60 8.88 -0.97 -9.70
N TRP A 61 8.93 -2.31 -9.82
CA TRP A 61 10.15 -3.10 -9.71
C TRP A 61 11.19 -2.70 -10.76
N ASP A 62 10.81 -2.48 -12.02
CA ASP A 62 11.75 -2.05 -13.06
C ASP A 62 12.39 -0.67 -12.74
N GLN A 63 11.72 0.14 -11.90
CA GLN A 63 12.28 1.40 -11.39
C GLN A 63 13.18 1.21 -10.15
N THR A 64 13.23 0.03 -9.53
CA THR A 64 13.94 -0.19 -8.25
C THR A 64 15.44 -0.31 -8.37
N ALA A 65 16.01 -0.32 -9.58
CA ALA A 65 17.45 -0.10 -9.75
C ALA A 65 17.95 1.18 -9.03
N THR A 66 17.03 2.10 -8.71
CA THR A 66 17.24 3.32 -7.92
C THR A 66 16.23 3.50 -6.77
N GLY A 67 15.41 2.50 -6.44
CA GLY A 67 14.22 2.66 -5.58
C GLY A 67 14.26 1.81 -4.31
N ASP A 68 14.21 2.48 -3.15
CA ASP A 68 14.25 1.83 -1.83
C ASP A 68 12.88 1.35 -1.35
N VAL A 69 11.79 1.98 -1.81
CA VAL A 69 10.43 1.78 -1.29
C VAL A 69 9.38 1.77 -2.41
N ILE A 70 8.47 0.80 -2.37
CA ILE A 70 7.21 0.78 -3.13
C ILE A 70 6.06 1.00 -2.15
N SER A 71 5.33 2.11 -2.29
CA SER A 71 4.15 2.41 -1.47
C SER A 71 2.85 2.06 -2.22
N ALA A 72 2.12 1.06 -1.72
CA ALA A 72 0.88 0.55 -2.28
C ALA A 72 -0.31 0.83 -1.34
N SER A 73 -0.89 2.02 -1.46
CA SER A 73 -2.12 2.41 -0.73
C SER A 73 -3.38 1.94 -1.46
N PHE A 74 -3.39 0.68 -1.87
CA PHE A 74 -4.51 0.01 -2.50
C PHE A 74 -4.40 -1.47 -2.18
N GLY A 75 -5.43 -2.22 -2.49
CA GLY A 75 -5.35 -3.65 -2.44
C GLY A 75 -6.59 -4.28 -3.00
N CYS A 76 -6.52 -5.59 -3.19
CA CYS A 76 -7.72 -6.36 -3.44
C CYS A 76 -8.55 -6.41 -2.15
N THR A 77 -9.82 -6.05 -2.26
CA THR A 77 -10.79 -6.22 -1.17
C THR A 77 -11.44 -7.58 -1.33
N GLY A 78 -11.23 -8.46 -0.37
CA GLY A 78 -11.93 -9.73 -0.35
C GLY A 78 -11.72 -10.46 0.96
N GLY A 79 -12.83 -10.89 1.56
CA GLY A 79 -12.82 -11.68 2.79
C GLY A 79 -12.09 -13.02 2.63
N PRO A 80 -12.23 -13.95 3.60
CA PRO A 80 -11.44 -15.19 3.70
C PRO A 80 -11.51 -16.17 2.50
N PHE A 81 -12.21 -15.80 1.41
CA PHE A 81 -12.41 -16.61 0.20
C PHE A 81 -12.02 -15.90 -1.11
N ALA A 82 -11.52 -14.65 -1.07
CA ALA A 82 -11.01 -14.01 -2.27
C ALA A 82 -9.63 -14.57 -2.59
N LYS A 83 -9.60 -15.70 -3.28
CA LYS A 83 -8.37 -16.33 -3.79
C LYS A 83 -7.52 -15.37 -4.63
N SER A 84 -8.13 -14.34 -5.21
CA SER A 84 -7.42 -13.26 -5.92
C SER A 84 -6.51 -12.43 -5.02
N CYS A 85 -6.70 -12.45 -3.69
CA CYS A 85 -5.88 -11.74 -2.71
C CYS A 85 -4.73 -12.56 -2.10
N TYR A 86 -4.61 -13.83 -2.51
CA TYR A 86 -3.60 -14.77 -2.06
C TYR A 86 -3.08 -15.56 -3.26
N ASN A 87 -2.96 -14.91 -4.43
CA ASN A 87 -2.45 -15.59 -5.62
C ASN A 87 -0.92 -15.48 -5.69
N ASP A 88 -0.30 -16.51 -6.28
CA ASP A 88 1.16 -16.64 -6.32
C ASP A 88 1.83 -15.44 -7.00
N ASP A 89 1.25 -14.92 -8.09
CA ASP A 89 1.83 -13.79 -8.81
C ASP A 89 1.92 -12.53 -7.94
N THR A 90 0.92 -12.26 -7.07
CA THR A 90 0.98 -11.10 -6.17
C THR A 90 2.08 -11.26 -5.13
N ILE A 91 2.23 -12.47 -4.58
CA ILE A 91 3.30 -12.79 -3.63
C ILE A 91 4.66 -12.65 -4.30
N GLU A 92 4.80 -13.17 -5.52
CA GLU A 92 6.06 -13.20 -6.25
C GLU A 92 6.60 -11.78 -6.48
N HIS A 93 5.75 -10.85 -6.91
CA HIS A 93 6.17 -9.46 -7.09
C HIS A 93 6.68 -8.81 -5.79
N VAL A 94 5.99 -9.03 -4.67
CA VAL A 94 6.41 -8.50 -3.36
C VAL A 94 7.72 -9.15 -2.90
N ARG A 95 7.84 -10.49 -3.06
CA ARG A 95 9.05 -11.23 -2.72
C ARG A 95 10.25 -10.78 -3.56
N ASN A 96 10.07 -10.61 -4.86
CA ASN A 96 11.12 -10.18 -5.77
C ASN A 96 11.59 -8.75 -5.44
N ALA A 97 10.66 -7.84 -5.11
CA ALA A 97 11.02 -6.52 -4.61
C ALA A 97 11.88 -6.62 -3.34
N ARG A 98 11.48 -7.47 -2.37
CA ARG A 98 12.23 -7.65 -1.12
C ARG A 98 13.62 -8.23 -1.33
N ILE A 99 13.75 -9.26 -2.17
CA ILE A 99 15.05 -9.88 -2.53
C ILE A 99 15.96 -8.86 -3.23
N SER A 100 15.39 -7.94 -4.00
CA SER A 100 16.11 -6.87 -4.70
C SER A 100 16.50 -5.69 -3.78
N GLY A 101 16.16 -5.74 -2.48
CA GLY A 101 16.47 -4.70 -1.51
C GLY A 101 15.42 -3.60 -1.38
N THR A 102 14.28 -3.72 -2.06
CA THR A 102 13.18 -2.74 -2.01
C THR A 102 12.13 -3.17 -1.00
N LEU A 103 11.70 -2.24 -0.13
CA LEU A 103 10.61 -2.47 0.81
C LEU A 103 9.26 -2.17 0.16
N VAL A 104 8.34 -3.13 0.19
CA VAL A 104 6.93 -2.87 -0.13
C VAL A 104 6.22 -2.44 1.15
N VAL A 105 5.51 -1.31 1.10
CA VAL A 105 4.63 -0.81 2.15
C VAL A 105 3.20 -0.87 1.65
N GLY A 106 2.37 -1.70 2.26
CA GLY A 106 1.02 -2.00 1.77
C GLY A 106 -0.05 -1.69 2.81
N ALA A 107 -1.16 -1.10 2.36
CA ALA A 107 -2.33 -0.91 3.21
C ALA A 107 -2.96 -2.27 3.58
N THR A 108 -3.33 -2.45 4.85
CA THR A 108 -4.02 -3.69 5.30
C THR A 108 -5.46 -3.77 4.82
N GLY A 109 -6.10 -2.62 4.55
CA GLY A 109 -7.47 -2.53 4.06
C GLY A 109 -8.42 -1.76 4.99
N ASN A 110 -9.65 -1.57 4.51
CA ASN A 110 -10.70 -0.78 5.16
C ASN A 110 -11.95 -1.62 5.49
N SER A 111 -11.80 -2.91 5.73
CA SER A 111 -12.90 -3.86 5.99
C SER A 111 -12.97 -4.34 7.45
N GLY A 112 -12.24 -3.68 8.34
CA GLY A 112 -12.26 -3.93 9.79
C GLY A 112 -11.43 -5.13 10.23
N ALA A 113 -11.51 -5.43 11.53
CA ALA A 113 -10.75 -6.51 12.15
C ALA A 113 -11.14 -7.89 11.57
N GLY A 114 -10.13 -8.74 11.36
CA GLY A 114 -10.30 -10.08 10.79
C GLY A 114 -10.20 -10.15 9.26
N SER A 115 -10.06 -9.01 8.58
CA SER A 115 -9.79 -8.96 7.14
C SER A 115 -8.42 -8.37 6.84
N SER A 116 -7.87 -8.71 5.67
CA SER A 116 -6.70 -8.05 5.09
C SER A 116 -6.70 -8.22 3.57
N GLY A 117 -6.00 -7.36 2.84
CA GLY A 117 -5.88 -7.42 1.38
C GLY A 117 -4.43 -7.43 0.90
N SER A 118 -4.19 -8.00 -0.27
CA SER A 118 -2.90 -7.94 -0.96
C SER A 118 -2.69 -6.58 -1.62
N PRO A 119 -1.45 -6.02 -1.62
CA PRO A 119 -0.21 -6.67 -1.18
C PRO A 119 0.07 -6.53 0.33
N GLY A 120 -0.77 -5.80 1.08
CA GLY A 120 -0.58 -5.53 2.51
C GLY A 120 -0.58 -6.77 3.41
N ASN A 121 -1.14 -7.89 2.94
CA ASN A 121 -1.22 -9.15 3.66
C ASN A 121 -0.12 -10.16 3.27
N VAL A 122 0.79 -9.80 2.36
CA VAL A 122 1.94 -10.62 1.99
C VAL A 122 3.01 -10.49 3.08
N TYR A 123 3.66 -11.61 3.45
CA TYR A 123 4.57 -11.68 4.60
C TYR A 123 5.76 -10.71 4.51
N GLU A 124 6.29 -10.50 3.31
CA GLU A 124 7.43 -9.64 3.05
C GLU A 124 7.08 -8.14 3.00
N THR A 125 5.79 -7.79 3.03
CA THR A 125 5.28 -6.41 3.04
C THR A 125 5.31 -5.82 4.44
N LEU A 126 5.64 -4.52 4.55
CA LEU A 126 5.30 -3.72 5.73
C LEU A 126 3.81 -3.35 5.68
N SER A 127 3.01 -4.06 6.47
CA SER A 127 1.56 -3.86 6.58
C SER A 127 1.21 -2.62 7.40
N VAL A 128 0.36 -1.74 6.87
CA VAL A 128 -0.05 -0.49 7.54
C VAL A 128 -1.57 -0.41 7.71
N GLY A 129 -2.03 -0.30 8.96
CA GLY A 129 -3.41 0.04 9.33
C GLY A 129 -3.57 1.53 9.67
N SER A 130 -4.76 1.93 10.13
CA SER A 130 -5.07 3.33 10.45
C SER A 130 -5.49 3.52 11.91
N VAL A 131 -5.04 4.65 12.48
CA VAL A 131 -5.36 5.11 13.84
C VAL A 131 -5.94 6.52 13.80
N ALA A 132 -6.77 6.85 14.78
CA ALA A 132 -7.37 8.16 14.94
C ALA A 132 -6.36 9.15 15.52
N THR A 133 -6.31 10.35 14.97
CA THR A 133 -5.40 11.42 15.42
C THR A 133 -5.74 11.99 16.79
N THR A 134 -6.95 11.71 17.31
CA THR A 134 -7.47 12.27 18.56
C THR A 134 -7.00 11.54 19.81
N ASN A 135 -6.77 10.24 19.70
CA ASN A 135 -6.54 9.34 20.85
C ASN A 135 -5.74 8.09 20.47
N ASP A 136 -5.17 8.03 19.27
CA ASP A 136 -4.41 6.89 18.73
C ASP A 136 -5.18 5.56 18.69
N GLU A 137 -6.51 5.59 18.81
CA GLU A 137 -7.35 4.40 18.70
C GLU A 137 -7.35 3.89 17.26
N VAL A 138 -7.28 2.57 17.10
CA VAL A 138 -7.41 1.93 15.78
C VAL A 138 -8.80 2.24 15.23
N TYR A 139 -8.86 2.73 14.01
CA TYR A 139 -10.14 3.06 13.38
C TYR A 139 -10.95 1.78 13.14
N ASP A 140 -12.27 1.80 13.36
CA ASP A 140 -13.11 0.58 13.25
C ASP A 140 -13.01 -0.12 11.89
N SER A 141 -12.83 0.66 10.81
CA SER A 141 -12.64 0.10 9.47
C SER A 141 -11.22 -0.36 9.20
N SER A 142 -10.22 0.00 10.03
CA SER A 142 -8.84 -0.43 9.83
C SER A 142 -8.76 -1.96 9.85
N SER A 143 -8.16 -2.52 8.80
CA SER A 143 -8.02 -3.96 8.68
C SER A 143 -6.78 -4.50 9.40
N GLY A 144 -6.88 -5.78 9.77
CA GLY A 144 -5.84 -6.56 10.40
C GLY A 144 -6.31 -7.99 10.56
N GLN A 145 -5.53 -8.95 10.08
CA GLN A 145 -5.90 -10.36 10.07
C GLN A 145 -4.72 -11.20 10.55
N LYS A 146 -5.00 -12.15 11.44
CA LYS A 146 -4.05 -13.24 11.70
C LYS A 146 -4.10 -14.22 10.53
N ILE A 147 -3.01 -14.31 9.79
CA ILE A 147 -2.89 -15.24 8.66
C ILE A 147 -2.16 -16.48 9.16
N VAL A 148 -2.78 -17.64 8.96
CA VAL A 148 -2.13 -18.95 9.18
C VAL A 148 -1.56 -19.37 7.84
N THR A 149 -0.22 -19.37 7.75
CA THR A 149 0.52 -19.52 6.49
C THR A 149 0.18 -20.82 5.75
N ASP A 150 0.04 -21.93 6.47
CA ASP A 150 -0.26 -23.24 5.90
C ASP A 150 -1.60 -23.25 5.14
N ASN A 151 -2.57 -22.45 5.59
CA ASN A 151 -3.89 -22.35 4.98
C ASN A 151 -3.93 -21.30 3.85
N ALA A 152 -3.07 -20.29 3.91
CA ALA A 152 -3.08 -19.15 2.99
C ALA A 152 -2.12 -19.32 1.80
N TRP A 153 -1.03 -20.07 2.01
CA TRP A 153 0.11 -20.15 1.08
C TRP A 153 0.49 -21.59 0.70
N GLY A 154 -0.39 -22.56 0.95
CA GLY A 154 -0.28 -23.91 0.39
C GLY A 154 0.60 -24.92 1.13
N GLY A 155 1.32 -24.51 2.18
CA GLY A 155 2.22 -25.38 2.96
C GLY A 155 3.59 -25.59 2.32
#